data_AF-A0A1Y2ETJ7-F1
#
_entry.id   AF-A0A1Y2ETJ7-F1
#
_cell.length_a   1.000
_cell.length_b   1.000
_cell.length_c   1.000
_cell.angle_alpha   90.00
_cell.angle_beta   90.00
_cell.angle_gamma   90.00
#
_symmetry.space_group_name_H-M   'P 1'
#
loop_
_entity.id
_entity.type
_entity.pdbx_description
1 polymer ?
#
loop_
_entity_poly.entity_id
_entity_poly.type
_entity_poly.pdbx_seq_one_letter_code
_entity_poly.pdbx_strand_id
1 'polypeptide(L)'
;MEKVRYLEQSKDLASVHSKYSVKGQTSVSEAENNVDIHFICFIQSDGDLYELDGRKEFSINHGKCDDLLKGAVKIIREVIKRNPNSNEITAQ
;
A
#
# COMPACT_ATOMS: atom_id res chain seq x y z
N MET A 1 1.18 17.73 -2.07
CA MET A 1 1.37 18.32 -0.73
C MET A 1 0.07 18.63 0.00
N GLU A 2 -0.93 19.27 -0.63
CA GLU A 2 -2.19 19.63 0.06
C GLU A 2 -2.93 18.42 0.68
N LYS A 3 -3.11 17.33 -0.07
CA LYS A 3 -3.75 16.11 0.43
C LYS A 3 -3.00 15.47 1.61
N VAL A 4 -1.67 15.51 1.59
CA VAL A 4 -0.82 15.02 2.70
C VAL A 4 -1.10 15.84 3.95
N ARG A 5 -1.08 17.17 3.84
CA ARG A 5 -1.37 18.06 4.97
C ARG A 5 -2.78 17.83 5.54
N TYR A 6 -3.76 17.61 4.66
CA TYR A 6 -5.12 17.31 5.11
C TYR A 6 -5.18 15.98 5.87
N LEU A 7 -4.45 14.96 5.39
CA LEU A 7 -4.34 13.67 6.05
C LEU A 7 -3.68 13.78 7.43
N GLU A 8 -2.56 14.49 7.53
CA GLU A 8 -1.81 14.72 8.77
C GLU A 8 -2.64 15.47 9.83
N GLN A 9 -3.51 16.38 9.39
CA GLN A 9 -4.36 17.18 10.28
C GLN A 9 -5.69 16.50 10.62
N SER A 10 -6.04 15.39 9.98
CA SER A 10 -7.30 14.69 10.18
C SER A 10 -7.29 13.88 11.47
N LYS A 11 -7.85 14.46 12.54
CA LYS A 11 -8.03 13.79 13.84
C LYS A 11 -8.96 12.58 13.73
N ASP A 12 -9.98 12.65 12.90
CA ASP A 12 -10.95 11.57 12.72
C ASP A 12 -10.27 10.35 12.11
N LEU A 13 -9.48 10.54 11.07
CA LEU A 13 -8.74 9.44 10.44
C LEU A 13 -7.68 8.86 11.40
N ALA A 14 -6.93 9.72 12.10
CA ALA A 14 -5.94 9.27 13.07
C ALA A 14 -6.59 8.44 14.21
N SER A 15 -7.76 8.88 14.69
CA SER A 15 -8.53 8.18 15.73
C SER A 15 -9.01 6.81 15.24
N VAL A 16 -9.57 6.74 14.03
CA VAL A 16 -9.97 5.47 13.43
C VAL A 16 -8.76 4.56 13.25
N HIS A 17 -7.67 5.05 12.66
CA HIS A 17 -6.44 4.27 12.46
C HIS A 17 -5.91 3.69 13.78
N SER A 18 -5.78 4.51 14.82
CA SER A 18 -5.33 4.09 16.16
C SER A 18 -6.25 3.02 16.78
N LYS A 19 -7.57 3.15 16.60
CA LYS A 19 -8.53 2.14 17.08
C LYS A 19 -8.37 0.77 16.41
N TYR A 20 -7.92 0.73 15.16
CA TYR A 20 -7.75 -0.52 14.40
C TYR A 20 -6.31 -1.05 14.43
N SER A 21 -5.31 -0.22 14.68
CA SER A 21 -3.91 -0.67 14.78
C SER A 21 -3.68 -1.64 15.94
N VAL A 22 -4.51 -1.56 17.00
CA VAL A 22 -4.51 -2.48 18.15
C VAL A 22 -5.35 -3.74 17.98
N LYS A 23 -5.93 -3.94 16.79
CA LYS A 23 -6.72 -5.13 16.47
C LYS A 23 -5.91 -6.10 15.62
N GLY A 24 -6.34 -7.35 15.59
CA GLY A 24 -5.70 -8.42 14.83
C GLY A 24 -5.22 -9.55 15.74
N GLN A 25 -4.49 -10.50 15.15
CA GLN A 25 -3.98 -11.68 15.86
C GLN A 25 -2.61 -11.43 16.52
N THR A 26 -1.94 -10.34 16.17
CA THR A 26 -0.60 -9.99 16.66
C THR A 26 -0.66 -8.84 17.67
N SER A 27 0.24 -8.84 18.64
CA SER A 27 0.45 -7.69 19.53
C SER A 27 1.02 -6.52 18.74
N VAL A 28 0.63 -5.29 19.12
CA VAL A 28 1.20 -4.07 18.56
C VAL A 28 2.65 -3.92 19.01
N SER A 29 3.54 -3.64 18.07
CA SER A 29 4.93 -3.29 18.33
C SER A 29 5.04 -1.89 18.96
N GLU A 30 6.16 -1.60 19.62
CA GLU A 30 6.42 -0.25 20.11
C GLU A 30 6.43 0.75 18.96
N ALA A 31 5.94 1.97 19.20
CA ALA A 31 5.82 2.99 18.16
C ALA A 31 7.18 3.44 17.59
N GLU A 32 8.25 3.20 18.35
CA GLU A 32 9.63 3.55 18.00
C GLU A 32 10.32 2.45 17.16
N ASN A 33 9.70 1.28 17.03
CA ASN A 33 10.27 0.18 16.27
C ASN A 33 10.37 0.54 14.78
N ASN A 34 11.50 0.21 14.17
CA ASN A 34 11.66 0.34 12.74
C ASN A 34 10.70 -0.63 12.01
N VAL A 35 9.93 -0.11 11.06
CA VAL A 35 8.97 -0.89 10.26
C VAL A 35 9.46 -0.90 8.82
N ASP A 36 9.89 -2.08 8.36
CA ASP A 36 10.42 -2.25 7.00
C ASP A 36 9.35 -2.71 5.98
N ILE A 37 8.13 -2.99 6.43
CA ILE A 37 6.98 -3.35 5.58
C ILE A 37 6.17 -2.12 5.14
N HIS A 38 5.65 -2.13 3.92
CA HIS A 38 4.99 -0.98 3.31
C HIS A 38 3.74 -1.38 2.52
N PHE A 39 2.66 -0.61 2.66
CA PHE A 39 1.44 -0.79 1.90
C PHE A 39 1.42 0.09 0.64
N ILE A 40 1.00 -0.50 -0.48
CA ILE A 40 0.70 0.19 -1.74
C ILE A 40 -0.69 -0.21 -2.24
N CYS A 41 -1.27 0.57 -3.14
CA CYS A 41 -2.59 0.29 -3.69
C CYS A 41 -2.53 0.20 -5.23
N PHE A 42 -3.22 -0.79 -5.80
CA PHE A 42 -3.43 -0.86 -7.25
C PHE A 42 -4.86 -0.47 -7.59
N ILE A 43 -5.02 0.38 -8.61
CA ILE A 43 -6.33 0.79 -9.14
C ILE A 43 -6.36 0.69 -10.67
N GLN A 44 -7.56 0.55 -11.22
CA GLN A 44 -7.80 0.76 -12.65
C GLN A 44 -8.47 2.13 -12.84
N SER A 45 -7.90 2.98 -13.70
CA SER A 45 -8.48 4.28 -14.07
C SER A 45 -8.27 4.52 -15.56
N ASP A 46 -9.32 4.94 -16.27
CA ASP A 46 -9.28 5.24 -17.71
C ASP A 46 -8.71 4.09 -18.58
N GLY A 47 -8.96 2.85 -18.15
CA GLY A 47 -8.49 1.63 -18.82
C GLY A 47 -7.00 1.29 -18.56
N ASP A 48 -6.32 2.02 -17.69
CA ASP A 48 -4.93 1.77 -17.31
C ASP A 48 -4.82 1.31 -15.85
N LEU A 49 -3.77 0.54 -15.54
CA LEU A 49 -3.42 0.10 -14.19
C LEU A 49 -2.45 1.08 -13.55
N TYR A 50 -2.79 1.57 -12.36
CA TYR A 50 -1.95 2.45 -11.59
C TYR A 50 -1.55 1.82 -10.25
N GLU A 51 -0.28 2.00 -9.89
CA GLU A 51 0.24 1.80 -8.55
C GLU A 51 0.27 3.15 -7.81
N LEU A 52 -0.34 3.19 -6.64
CA LEU A 52 -0.37 4.33 -5.73
C LEU A 52 0.52 3.99 -4.54
N ASP A 53 1.68 4.63 -4.49
CA ASP A 53 2.63 4.55 -3.39
C ASP A 53 2.89 5.97 -2.86
N GLY A 54 2.48 6.22 -1.61
CA GLY A 54 2.63 7.54 -0.96
C GLY A 54 4.09 7.96 -0.72
N ARG A 55 5.06 7.05 -0.87
CA ARG A 55 6.50 7.37 -0.79
C ARG A 55 7.07 7.86 -2.12
N LYS A 56 6.32 7.76 -3.22
CA LYS A 56 6.72 8.21 -4.56
C LYS A 56 6.09 9.55 -4.88
N GLU A 57 6.74 10.30 -5.78
CA GLU A 57 6.27 11.64 -6.17
C GLU A 57 4.96 11.60 -6.97
N PHE A 58 4.71 10.50 -7.70
CA PHE A 58 3.57 10.31 -8.58
C PHE A 58 3.16 8.83 -8.67
N SER A 59 1.94 8.59 -9.12
CA SER A 59 1.45 7.25 -9.42
C SER A 59 2.25 6.63 -10.57
N ILE A 60 2.40 5.30 -10.55
CA ILE A 60 3.08 4.58 -11.62
C ILE A 60 2.01 3.96 -12.52
N ASN A 61 2.00 4.38 -13.78
CA ASN A 61 1.17 3.75 -14.80
C ASN A 61 1.87 2.48 -15.31
N HIS A 62 1.21 1.33 -15.17
CA HIS A 62 1.68 0.02 -15.61
C HIS A 62 1.12 -0.40 -16.98
N GLY A 63 0.43 0.52 -17.65
CA GLY A 63 -0.16 0.36 -18.98
C GLY A 63 -1.62 -0.10 -18.93
N LYS A 64 -2.12 -0.52 -20.10
CA LYS A 64 -3.50 -0.96 -20.28
C LYS A 64 -3.86 -2.13 -19.38
N CYS A 65 -5.06 -2.07 -18.83
CA CYS A 65 -5.58 -3.06 -17.90
C CYS A 65 -7.06 -3.28 -18.14
N ASP A 66 -7.42 -4.51 -18.47
CA ASP A 66 -8.82 -4.92 -18.63
C ASP A 66 -9.35 -5.61 -17.36
N ASP A 67 -8.44 -6.16 -16.55
CA ASP A 67 -8.76 -6.92 -15.32
C ASP A 67 -7.76 -6.52 -14.23
N LEU A 68 -8.25 -5.75 -13.25
CA LEU A 68 -7.43 -5.20 -12.15
C LEU A 68 -6.72 -6.29 -11.36
N LEU A 69 -7.41 -7.39 -11.04
CA LEU A 69 -6.84 -8.47 -10.23
C LEU A 69 -5.69 -9.15 -10.99
N LYS A 70 -5.91 -9.51 -12.26
CA LYS A 70 -4.86 -10.15 -13.09
C LYS A 70 -3.68 -9.19 -13.32
N GLY A 71 -3.98 -7.91 -13.56
CA GLY A 71 -2.96 -6.88 -13.74
C GLY A 71 -2.09 -6.70 -12.50
N ALA A 72 -2.71 -6.53 -11.32
CA ALA A 72 -2.00 -6.40 -10.05
C ALA A 72 -1.16 -7.65 -9.73
N VAL A 73 -1.73 -8.85 -9.90
CA VAL A 73 -1.02 -10.13 -9.66
C VAL A 73 0.24 -10.25 -10.51
N LYS A 74 0.20 -9.78 -11.77
CA LYS A 74 1.39 -9.78 -12.64
C LYS A 74 2.52 -8.95 -12.02
N ILE A 75 2.22 -7.77 -11.49
CA ILE A 75 3.20 -6.88 -10.87
C ILE A 75 3.71 -7.46 -9.55
N ILE A 76 2.82 -7.95 -8.70
CA ILE A 76 3.16 -8.57 -7.41
C ILE A 76 4.12 -9.75 -7.62
N ARG A 77 3.91 -10.57 -8.65
CA ARG A 77 4.82 -11.66 -9.00
C ARG A 77 6.23 -11.18 -9.37
N GLU A 78 6.36 -10.04 -10.04
CA GLU A 78 7.68 -9.46 -10.32
C GLU A 78 8.36 -8.94 -9.05
N VAL A 79 7.60 -8.40 -8.09
CA VAL A 79 8.13 -8.00 -6.77
C VAL A 79 8.65 -9.21 -5.99
N ILE A 80 7.90 -10.32 -5.99
CA ILE A 80 8.33 -11.58 -5.37
C ILE A 80 9.61 -12.11 -6.03
N LYS A 81 9.69 -12.11 -7.37
CA LYS A 81 10.88 -12.56 -8.10
C LYS A 81 12.13 -11.73 -7.80
N ARG A 82 11.97 -10.41 -7.56
CA ARG A 82 13.07 -9.53 -7.18
C ARG A 82 13.55 -9.75 -5.74
N ASN A 83 12.69 -10.30 -4.89
CA ASN A 83 12.98 -10.57 -3.48
C ASN A 83 12.69 -12.05 -3.13
N PRO A 84 13.40 -13.01 -3.77
CA PRO A 84 13.03 -14.43 -3.71
C PRO A 84 13.14 -15.06 -2.33
N ASN A 85 13.86 -14.42 -1.40
CA ASN A 85 14.04 -14.88 -0.02
C ASN A 85 13.09 -14.18 0.98
N SER A 86 12.28 -13.22 0.53
CA SER A 86 11.31 -12.55 1.41
C SER A 86 10.02 -13.34 1.47
N ASN A 87 9.52 -13.54 2.69
CA ASN A 87 8.19 -14.09 2.96
C ASN A 87 7.21 -13.01 3.44
N GLU A 88 7.59 -11.73 3.36
CA GLU A 88 6.87 -10.59 3.94
C GLU A 88 5.99 -9.87 2.90
N ILE A 89 5.40 -10.63 1.98
CA ILE A 89 4.54 -10.11 0.92
C ILE A 89 3.13 -10.66 1.11
N THR A 90 2.16 -9.76 1.25
CA THR A 90 0.72 -10.10 1.35
C THR A 90 -0.07 -9.23 0.39
N ALA A 91 -1.12 -9.78 -0.21
CA ALA A 91 -2.09 -9.06 -1.03
C ALA A 91 -3.51 -9.36 -0.50
N GLN A 92 -4.36 -8.34 -0.43
CA GLN A 92 -5.74 -8.40 0.06
C GLN A 92 -6.71 -7.91 -1.01
#